data_AF-M1WRX9-F1
#
_entry.id   AF-M1WRX9-F1
#
_cell.length_a   1.000
_cell.length_b   1.000
_cell.length_c   1.000
_cell.angle_alpha   90.00
_cell.angle_beta   90.00
_cell.angle_gamma   90.00
#
_symmetry.space_group_name_H-M   'P 1'
#
loop_
_entity.id
_entity.type
_entity.pdbx_description
1 polymer ?
#
loop_
_entity_poly.entity_id
_entity_poly.type
_entity_poly.pdbx_seq_one_letter_code
_entity_poly.pdbx_strand_id
1 'polypeptide(L)'
;MREERSQVSSGSVSGQLLSSPRIQESKEIGDPMPGKWKLTITQDFSASHQLRNYGGKCENMHGHNFGVEVVVEGDKLDKKVHYLVDFKEIKQCTKDILERLDHKHLNDVECFTEINPSSENIAMFIYKEMKDALPKQVRLSEVSVSEKDSSKATYWEE
;
A
#
# COMPACT_ATOMS: atom_id res chain seq x y z
N MET A 1 72.66 -14.85 -28.41
CA MET A 1 71.93 -13.64 -27.96
C MET A 1 71.25 -14.00 -26.65
N ARG A 2 71.47 -13.20 -25.61
CA ARG A 2 70.85 -13.29 -24.28
C ARG A 2 69.45 -12.68 -24.35
N GLU A 3 68.51 -13.24 -23.58
CA GLU A 3 67.28 -12.62 -23.03
C GLU A 3 66.74 -13.65 -22.01
N GLU A 4 67.07 -13.56 -20.71
CA GLU A 4 66.42 -12.82 -19.61
C GLU A 4 64.95 -13.16 -19.29
N ARG A 5 64.79 -13.85 -18.14
CA ARG A 5 63.77 -13.77 -17.06
C ARG A 5 62.29 -13.47 -17.43
N SER A 6 61.38 -14.33 -16.96
CA SER A 6 60.63 -14.03 -15.71
C SER A 6 59.80 -15.23 -15.25
N GLN A 7 59.86 -15.51 -13.95
CA GLN A 7 58.91 -16.34 -13.23
C GLN A 7 57.72 -15.46 -12.84
N VAL A 8 56.50 -15.95 -13.01
CA VAL A 8 55.34 -15.45 -12.27
C VAL A 8 54.53 -16.64 -11.80
N SER A 9 54.50 -16.83 -10.47
CA SER A 9 53.61 -17.75 -9.78
C SER A 9 52.27 -17.05 -9.57
N SER A 10 51.16 -17.62 -10.03
CA SER A 10 49.82 -17.16 -9.67
C SER A 10 49.26 -18.06 -8.58
N GLY A 11 49.19 -17.51 -7.37
CA GLY A 11 48.63 -18.14 -6.19
C GLY A 11 47.12 -18.30 -6.27
N SER A 12 46.65 -19.41 -5.69
CA SER A 12 45.25 -19.69 -5.37
C SER A 12 44.67 -18.60 -4.48
N VAL A 13 43.69 -17.85 -4.98
CA VAL A 13 42.86 -16.97 -4.15
C VAL A 13 41.78 -17.82 -3.50
N SER A 14 42.02 -18.22 -2.25
CA SER A 14 41.00 -18.83 -1.39
C SER A 14 39.99 -17.74 -1.03
N GLY A 15 38.81 -17.78 -1.66
CA GLY A 15 37.71 -16.87 -1.37
C GLY A 15 37.16 -17.13 0.03
N GLN A 16 37.51 -16.28 1.00
CA GLN A 16 36.81 -16.23 2.28
C GLN A 16 35.39 -15.72 2.04
N LEU A 17 34.42 -16.63 2.13
CA LEU A 17 33.01 -16.33 2.32
C LEU A 17 32.88 -15.47 3.60
N LEU A 18 32.66 -14.17 3.42
CA LEU A 18 32.26 -13.27 4.50
C LEU A 18 30.85 -13.66 4.93
N SER A 19 30.74 -14.51 5.95
CA SER A 19 29.47 -14.78 6.62
C SER A 19 28.95 -13.47 7.20
N SER A 20 27.79 -13.00 6.72
CA SER A 20 27.11 -11.83 7.30
C SER A 20 27.02 -11.98 8.82
N PRO A 21 27.34 -10.93 9.59
CA PRO A 21 27.24 -11.01 11.04
C PRO A 21 25.79 -11.30 11.42
N ARG A 22 25.58 -12.49 11.98
CA ARG A 22 24.33 -12.88 12.63
C ARG A 22 24.07 -11.84 13.72
N ILE A 23 22.90 -11.19 13.69
CA ILE A 23 22.47 -10.28 14.76
C ILE A 23 22.66 -11.03 16.09
N GLN A 24 23.45 -10.44 16.99
CA GLN A 24 23.78 -11.03 18.29
C GLN A 24 22.50 -11.42 19.06
N GLU A 25 22.53 -12.57 19.73
CA GLU A 25 21.45 -13.08 20.56
C GLU A 25 21.01 -12.03 21.61
N SER A 26 19.73 -11.66 21.49
CA SER A 26 18.82 -11.01 22.45
C SER A 26 19.44 -10.19 23.60
N LYS A 27 19.50 -8.86 23.41
CA LYS A 27 19.07 -7.98 24.51
C LYS A 27 17.57 -8.14 24.66
N GLU A 28 17.08 -8.33 25.88
CA GLU A 28 15.63 -8.33 26.15
C GLU A 28 15.01 -7.05 25.56
N ILE A 29 14.01 -7.24 24.70
CA ILE A 29 13.23 -6.13 24.15
C ILE A 29 12.24 -5.72 25.25
N GLY A 30 12.43 -4.53 25.82
CA GLY A 30 11.53 -3.97 26.83
C GLY A 30 10.17 -3.58 26.25
N ASP A 31 9.18 -3.29 27.10
CA ASP A 31 7.84 -2.93 26.62
C ASP A 31 7.85 -1.67 25.72
N PRO A 32 6.99 -1.62 24.68
CA PRO A 32 6.86 -0.44 23.84
C PRO A 32 6.29 0.74 24.62
N MET A 33 6.78 1.94 24.30
CA MET A 33 6.24 3.20 24.84
C MET A 33 4.75 3.35 24.46
N PRO A 34 3.89 3.88 25.36
CA PRO A 34 2.50 4.15 25.04
C PRO A 34 2.38 5.28 24.00
N GLY A 35 1.36 5.20 23.14
CA GLY A 35 1.14 6.19 22.09
C GLY A 35 -0.08 5.87 21.24
N LYS A 36 -0.33 6.71 20.24
CA LYS A 36 -1.28 6.45 19.15
C LYS A 36 -0.53 6.59 17.85
N TRP A 37 -0.75 5.64 16.94
CA TRP A 37 -0.09 5.61 15.64
C TRP A 37 -1.12 5.60 14.54
N LYS A 38 -0.81 6.31 13.46
CA LYS A 38 -1.47 6.18 12.16
C LYS A 38 -0.46 5.59 11.18
N LEU A 39 -0.90 4.59 10.42
CA LEU A 39 -0.14 3.99 9.33
C LEU A 39 -0.91 4.26 8.04
N THR A 40 -0.20 4.70 7.01
CA THR A 40 -0.77 4.97 5.69
C THR A 40 -0.11 4.07 4.66
N ILE A 41 -0.92 3.46 3.81
CA ILE A 41 -0.46 2.84 2.57
C ILE A 41 -1.09 3.54 1.38
N THR A 42 -0.39 3.50 0.25
CA THR A 42 -0.88 3.98 -1.04
C THR A 42 -0.85 2.82 -2.02
N GLN A 43 -1.93 2.65 -2.78
CA GLN A 43 -2.03 1.75 -3.94
C GLN A 43 -2.79 2.46 -5.06
N ASP A 44 -2.83 1.84 -6.23
CA ASP A 44 -3.50 2.37 -7.39
C ASP A 44 -4.32 1.30 -8.12
N PHE A 45 -5.30 1.74 -8.89
CA PHE A 45 -6.02 0.92 -9.86
C PHE A 45 -6.40 1.78 -11.07
N SER A 46 -6.55 1.16 -12.23
CA SER A 46 -6.90 1.86 -13.47
C SER A 46 -8.34 1.56 -13.84
N ALA A 47 -9.18 2.57 -14.05
CA ALA A 47 -10.57 2.34 -14.45
C ALA A 47 -11.13 3.47 -15.30
N SER A 48 -12.18 3.16 -16.06
CA SER A 48 -12.97 4.16 -16.78
C SER A 48 -14.28 4.45 -16.05
N HIS A 49 -14.81 5.66 -16.20
CA HIS A 49 -16.11 6.03 -15.64
C HIS A 49 -16.77 7.18 -16.40
N GLN A 50 -18.02 7.45 -16.02
CA GLN A 50 -18.85 8.59 -16.41
C GLN A 50 -19.61 9.09 -15.19
N LEU A 51 -19.73 10.41 -15.05
CA LEU A 51 -20.57 11.03 -14.04
C LEU A 51 -21.92 11.41 -14.65
N ARG A 52 -22.99 10.73 -14.25
CA ARG A 52 -24.36 11.00 -14.72
C ARG A 52 -24.80 12.38 -14.22
N ASN A 53 -25.42 13.18 -15.10
CA ASN A 53 -25.96 14.52 -14.79
C ASN A 53 -24.90 15.55 -14.33
N TYR A 54 -23.65 15.41 -14.76
CA TYR A 54 -22.56 16.33 -14.39
C TYR A 54 -22.60 17.64 -15.19
N GLY A 55 -23.25 17.68 -16.36
CA GLY A 55 -23.38 18.88 -17.21
C GLY A 55 -22.06 19.36 -17.81
N GLY A 56 -21.07 18.49 -17.98
CA GLY A 56 -19.72 18.84 -18.41
C GLY A 56 -18.91 17.68 -18.94
N LYS A 57 -17.60 17.87 -19.14
CA LYS A 57 -16.74 16.87 -19.80
C LYS A 57 -16.74 15.50 -19.13
N CYS A 58 -16.92 15.43 -17.81
CA CYS A 58 -16.94 14.17 -17.05
C CYS A 58 -18.20 13.33 -17.28
N GLU A 59 -19.21 13.82 -18.01
CA GLU A 59 -20.32 12.98 -18.50
C GLU A 59 -19.87 12.05 -19.62
N ASN A 60 -18.82 12.41 -20.37
CA ASN A 60 -18.25 11.54 -21.39
C ASN A 60 -17.45 10.40 -20.76
N MET A 61 -17.37 9.26 -21.47
CA MET A 61 -16.51 8.16 -21.03
C MET A 61 -15.07 8.64 -20.99
N HIS A 62 -14.43 8.47 -19.84
CA HIS A 62 -13.02 8.76 -19.63
C HIS A 62 -12.47 7.82 -18.55
N GLY A 63 -11.19 7.90 -18.23
CA GLY A 63 -10.60 7.05 -17.21
C GLY A 63 -9.40 7.69 -16.54
N HIS A 64 -9.02 7.11 -15.42
CA HIS A 64 -7.93 7.57 -14.57
C HIS A 64 -7.14 6.39 -14.03
N ASN A 65 -5.91 6.69 -13.64
CA ASN A 65 -5.16 5.86 -12.70
C ASN A 65 -5.48 6.39 -11.31
N PHE A 66 -6.45 5.78 -10.64
CA PHE A 66 -6.91 6.23 -9.34
C PHE A 66 -5.87 5.87 -8.28
N GLY A 67 -5.37 6.87 -7.56
CA GLY A 67 -4.59 6.68 -6.34
C GLY A 67 -5.52 6.46 -5.14
N VAL A 68 -5.18 5.51 -4.28
CA VAL A 68 -5.93 5.14 -3.08
C VAL A 68 -5.01 5.15 -1.87
N GLU A 69 -5.31 6.00 -0.90
CA GLU A 69 -4.65 6.01 0.39
C GLU A 69 -5.56 5.40 1.45
N VAL A 70 -5.05 4.42 2.19
CA VAL A 70 -5.75 3.82 3.33
C VAL A 70 -4.97 4.14 4.59
N VAL A 71 -5.65 4.76 5.55
CA VAL A 71 -5.07 5.11 6.85
C VAL A 71 -5.72 4.24 7.92
N VAL A 72 -4.89 3.49 8.64
CA VAL A 72 -5.31 2.72 9.82
C VAL A 72 -4.68 3.31 11.07
N GLU A 73 -5.32 3.09 12.21
CA GLU A 73 -4.86 3.60 13.50
C GLU A 73 -4.97 2.56 14.62
N GLY A 74 -4.14 2.75 15.64
CA GLY A 74 -4.14 1.93 16.84
C GLY A 74 -3.21 2.47 17.92
N ASP A 75 -3.28 1.89 19.10
CA ASP A 75 -2.62 2.37 20.32
C ASP A 75 -1.79 1.28 21.04
N LYS A 76 -1.62 0.12 20.41
CA LYS A 76 -0.86 -1.01 20.94
C LYS A 76 0.07 -1.57 19.87
N LEU A 77 1.37 -1.46 20.11
CA LEU A 77 2.37 -2.13 19.29
C LEU A 77 2.56 -3.58 19.77
N ASP A 78 2.91 -4.48 18.84
CA ASP A 78 3.34 -5.83 19.16
C ASP A 78 4.55 -5.81 20.11
N LYS A 79 4.53 -6.62 21.16
CA LYS A 79 5.57 -6.62 22.21
C LYS A 79 6.92 -7.20 21.79
N LYS A 80 6.97 -7.98 20.72
CA LYS A 80 8.19 -8.65 20.26
C LYS A 80 8.91 -7.83 19.20
N VAL A 81 8.17 -7.15 18.33
CA VAL A 81 8.75 -6.42 17.18
C VAL A 81 8.45 -4.92 17.15
N HIS A 82 7.58 -4.42 18.04
CA HIS A 82 7.25 -2.99 18.18
C HIS A 82 6.68 -2.31 16.93
N TYR A 83 5.80 -3.00 16.19
CA TYR A 83 4.98 -2.41 15.12
C TYR A 83 3.48 -2.52 15.43
N LEU A 84 2.63 -1.78 14.70
CA LEU A 84 1.18 -1.85 14.91
C LEU A 84 0.55 -3.03 14.14
N VAL A 85 0.85 -3.11 12.85
CA VAL A 85 0.40 -4.15 11.91
C VAL A 85 1.39 -4.19 10.74
N ASP A 86 1.58 -5.35 10.10
CA ASP A 86 2.42 -5.43 8.90
C ASP A 86 1.74 -4.67 7.75
N PHE A 87 2.49 -3.80 7.06
CA PHE A 87 2.00 -3.10 5.88
C PHE A 87 1.54 -4.05 4.77
N LYS A 88 2.10 -5.26 4.68
CA LYS A 88 1.67 -6.28 3.71
C LYS A 88 0.23 -6.70 3.93
N GLU A 89 -0.23 -6.79 5.17
CA GLU A 89 -1.61 -7.17 5.48
C GLU A 89 -2.59 -6.10 5.02
N ILE A 90 -2.30 -4.81 5.31
CA ILE A 90 -3.14 -3.69 4.85
C ILE A 90 -3.17 -3.65 3.31
N LYS A 91 -2.00 -3.77 2.67
CA LYS A 91 -1.88 -3.77 1.21
C LYS A 91 -2.64 -4.93 0.57
N GLN A 92 -2.59 -6.13 1.15
CA GLN A 92 -3.31 -7.28 0.63
C GLN A 92 -4.82 -7.06 0.70
N CYS A 93 -5.34 -6.64 1.86
CA CYS A 93 -6.78 -6.33 2.02
C CYS A 93 -7.24 -5.27 1.02
N THR A 94 -6.45 -4.20 0.88
CA THR A 94 -6.75 -3.14 -0.08
C THR A 94 -6.71 -3.67 -1.52
N LYS A 95 -5.70 -4.48 -1.88
CA LYS A 95 -5.56 -5.05 -3.23
C LYS A 95 -6.76 -5.91 -3.61
N ASP A 96 -7.20 -6.80 -2.71
CA ASP A 96 -8.34 -7.69 -2.96
C ASP A 96 -9.64 -6.90 -3.23
N ILE A 97 -9.82 -5.75 -2.59
CA ILE A 97 -10.95 -4.84 -2.84
C ILE A 97 -10.77 -4.12 -4.18
N LEU A 98 -9.58 -3.59 -4.46
CA LEU A 98 -9.29 -2.85 -5.70
C LEU A 98 -9.38 -3.74 -6.95
N GLU A 99 -9.10 -5.04 -6.87
CA GLU A 99 -9.28 -5.99 -7.98
C GLU A 99 -10.72 -6.04 -8.50
N ARG A 100 -11.71 -5.66 -7.68
CA ARG A 100 -13.11 -5.55 -8.11
C ARG A 100 -13.37 -4.33 -8.99
N LEU A 101 -12.48 -3.34 -8.96
CA LEU A 101 -12.58 -2.07 -9.68
C LEU A 101 -11.57 -1.95 -10.83
N ASP A 102 -10.42 -2.62 -10.69
CA ASP A 102 -9.29 -2.51 -11.61
C ASP A 102 -9.61 -3.02 -13.02
N HIS A 103 -9.17 -2.26 -14.02
CA HIS A 103 -9.40 -2.45 -15.45
C HIS A 103 -10.88 -2.58 -15.86
N LYS A 104 -11.81 -1.96 -15.11
CA LYS A 104 -13.25 -1.98 -15.41
C LYS A 104 -13.80 -0.63 -15.85
N HIS A 105 -15.01 -0.66 -16.40
CA HIS A 105 -15.89 0.49 -16.44
C HIS A 105 -16.68 0.57 -15.13
N LEU A 106 -16.42 1.58 -14.30
CA LEU A 106 -16.97 1.65 -12.95
C LEU A 106 -18.49 1.70 -12.95
N ASN A 107 -19.12 2.35 -13.93
CA ASN A 107 -20.58 2.41 -14.02
C ASN A 107 -21.25 1.03 -14.20
N ASP A 108 -20.51 0.00 -14.62
CA ASP A 108 -20.99 -1.39 -14.76
C ASP A 108 -20.72 -2.24 -13.50
N VAL A 109 -19.99 -1.71 -12.51
CA VAL A 109 -19.76 -2.38 -11.23
C VAL A 109 -20.99 -2.19 -10.35
N GLU A 110 -21.45 -3.28 -9.72
CA GLU A 110 -22.72 -3.33 -8.97
C GLU A 110 -22.94 -2.12 -8.03
N CYS A 111 -21.92 -1.71 -7.27
CA CYS A 111 -21.99 -0.57 -6.34
C CYS A 111 -22.14 0.82 -7.00
N PHE A 112 -21.95 0.94 -8.32
CA PHE A 112 -22.03 2.20 -9.08
C PHE A 112 -23.02 2.14 -10.26
N THR A 113 -23.84 1.09 -10.33
CA THR A 113 -24.93 0.99 -11.30
C THR A 113 -25.95 2.11 -11.12
N GLU A 114 -26.31 2.40 -9.86
CA GLU A 114 -27.26 3.46 -9.48
C GLU A 114 -26.59 4.68 -8.80
N ILE A 115 -25.31 4.56 -8.45
CA ILE A 115 -24.52 5.61 -7.77
C ILE A 115 -23.42 6.10 -8.72
N ASN A 116 -23.18 7.42 -8.78
CA ASN A 116 -22.08 7.94 -9.59
C ASN A 116 -20.72 7.51 -9.02
N PRO A 117 -19.81 6.98 -9.84
CA PRO A 117 -18.45 6.61 -9.42
C PRO A 117 -17.54 7.84 -9.31
N SER A 118 -17.93 8.82 -8.50
CA SER A 118 -17.07 9.97 -8.16
C SER A 118 -16.00 9.56 -7.15
N SER A 119 -14.92 10.35 -7.03
CA SER A 119 -13.85 10.09 -6.06
C SER A 119 -14.39 9.93 -4.62
N GLU A 120 -15.41 10.69 -4.22
CA GLU A 120 -16.08 10.57 -2.92
C GLU A 120 -16.77 9.21 -2.72
N ASN A 121 -17.54 8.76 -3.71
CA ASN A 121 -18.27 7.50 -3.61
C ASN A 121 -17.34 6.29 -3.73
N ILE A 122 -16.25 6.41 -4.49
CA ILE A 122 -15.20 5.38 -4.54
C ILE A 122 -14.51 5.28 -3.17
N ALA A 123 -14.14 6.42 -2.56
CA ALA A 123 -13.53 6.43 -1.22
C ALA A 123 -14.47 5.81 -0.17
N MET A 124 -15.76 6.14 -0.22
CA MET A 124 -16.78 5.54 0.65
C MET A 124 -16.91 4.04 0.47
N PHE A 125 -17.00 3.56 -0.78
CA PHE A 125 -17.08 2.13 -1.07
C PHE A 125 -15.86 1.38 -0.51
N ILE A 126 -14.64 1.86 -0.82
CA ILE A 126 -13.41 1.23 -0.33
C ILE A 126 -13.35 1.26 1.20
N TYR A 127 -13.76 2.37 1.84
CA TYR A 127 -13.81 2.46 3.29
C TYR A 127 -14.71 1.39 3.91
N LYS A 128 -15.91 1.21 3.37
CA LYS A 128 -16.88 0.22 3.89
C LYS A 128 -16.34 -1.19 3.78
N GLU A 129 -15.77 -1.55 2.63
CA GLU A 129 -15.17 -2.87 2.42
C GLU A 129 -13.93 -3.09 3.31
N MET A 130 -13.07 -2.08 3.45
CA MET A 130 -11.87 -2.16 4.31
C MET A 130 -12.22 -2.31 5.78
N LYS A 131 -13.31 -1.68 6.26
CA LYS A 131 -13.74 -1.74 7.67
C LYS A 131 -13.95 -3.18 8.14
N ASP A 132 -14.45 -4.04 7.25
CA ASP A 132 -14.72 -5.45 7.54
C ASP A 132 -13.52 -6.38 7.26
N ALA A 133 -12.61 -5.97 6.37
CA ALA A 133 -11.46 -6.78 5.95
C ALA A 133 -10.22 -6.65 6.88
N LEU A 134 -10.11 -5.56 7.65
CA LEU A 134 -8.89 -5.25 8.39
C LEU A 134 -8.61 -6.19 9.57
N PRO A 135 -7.32 -6.41 9.91
CA PRO A 135 -6.94 -7.09 11.15
C PRO A 135 -7.50 -6.40 12.40
N LYS A 136 -8.00 -7.19 13.36
CA LYS A 136 -8.68 -6.70 14.58
C LYS A 136 -7.84 -5.79 15.48
N GLN A 137 -6.52 -5.77 15.30
CA GLN A 137 -5.59 -4.95 16.10
C GLN A 137 -5.55 -3.49 15.67
N VAL A 138 -6.09 -3.15 14.50
CA VAL A 138 -6.20 -1.77 14.01
C VAL A 138 -7.64 -1.42 13.70
N ARG A 139 -7.91 -0.12 13.70
CA ARG A 139 -9.16 0.45 13.19
C ARG A 139 -8.87 1.22 11.91
N LEU A 140 -9.81 1.17 10.96
CA LEU A 140 -9.77 2.07 9.80
C LEU A 140 -10.01 3.52 10.25
N SER A 141 -9.10 4.41 9.91
CA SER A 141 -9.20 5.84 10.21
C SER A 141 -9.93 6.55 9.07
N GLU A 142 -9.39 6.49 7.86
CA GLU A 142 -9.90 7.20 6.69
C GLU A 142 -9.39 6.54 5.39
N VAL A 143 -10.13 6.75 4.30
CA VAL A 143 -9.72 6.36 2.94
C VAL A 143 -9.77 7.58 2.04
N SER A 144 -8.72 7.80 1.25
CA SER A 144 -8.68 8.87 0.23
C SER A 144 -8.53 8.29 -1.17
N VAL A 145 -9.18 8.92 -2.15
CA VAL A 145 -9.09 8.57 -3.57
C VAL A 145 -8.75 9.81 -4.39
N SER A 146 -7.79 9.68 -5.31
CA SER A 146 -7.33 10.74 -6.21
C SER A 146 -7.39 10.30 -7.67
N GLU A 147 -8.04 11.08 -8.52
CA GLU A 147 -7.99 10.93 -9.98
C GLU A 147 -6.67 11.43 -10.59
N LYS A 148 -6.00 12.37 -9.89
CA LYS A 148 -4.71 12.99 -10.26
C LYS A 148 -3.93 13.34 -8.99
N ASP A 149 -2.61 13.45 -9.10
CA ASP A 149 -1.72 13.74 -7.97
C ASP A 149 -2.02 15.07 -7.24
N SER A 150 -2.76 15.99 -7.87
CA SER A 150 -3.06 17.32 -7.31
C SER A 150 -4.29 17.35 -6.39
N SER A 151 -5.15 16.33 -6.39
CA SER A 151 -6.46 16.42 -5.76
C SER A 151 -6.99 15.05 -5.32
N LYS A 152 -7.56 14.98 -4.11
CA LYS A 152 -8.15 13.77 -3.55
C LYS A 152 -9.44 14.07 -2.78
N ALA A 153 -10.35 13.11 -2.77
CA ALA A 153 -11.51 13.06 -1.88
C ALA A 153 -11.23 12.07 -0.73
N THR A 154 -11.62 12.41 0.49
CA THR A 154 -11.41 11.57 1.67
C THR A 154 -12.74 11.27 2.35
N TYR A 155 -12.97 10.00 2.70
CA TYR A 155 -14.14 9.54 3.45
C TYR A 155 -13.71 8.90 4.77
N TRP A 156 -14.45 9.20 5.84
CA TRP A 156 -14.31 8.62 7.17
C TRP A 156 -15.66 8.64 7.91
N GLU A 157 -15.75 7.86 8.98
CA GLU A 157 -16.89 7.85 9.90
C GLU A 157 -16.41 8.12 11.33
N GLU A 158 -17.25 8.78 12.13
CA GLU A 158 -17.01 9.02 13.57
C GLU A 158 -17.36 7.79 14.44
#